data_AF-A0A9W7AF51-F1
#
_entry.id   AF-A0A9W7AF51-F1
#
_cell.length_a   1.000
_cell.length_b   1.000
_cell.length_c   1.000
_cell.angle_alpha   90.00
_cell.angle_beta   90.00
_cell.angle_gamma   90.00
#
_symmetry.space_group_name_H-M   'P 1'
#
loop_
_entity.id
_entity.type
_entity.pdbx_description
1 polymer ?
#
loop_
_entity_poly.entity_id
_entity_poly.type
_entity_poly.pdbx_seq_one_letter_code
_entity_poly.pdbx_strand_id
1 'polypeptide(L)' 'MGFADFRAALSSDTSLEWTIEPEEGAISKSEETEFILRFKPSTPGVSEGYLIVETEDWKKTWKVIGNT' A
#
# COMPACT_ATOMS: atom_id res chain seq x y z
N MET A 1 -22.07 -2.66 12.90
CA MET A 1 -21.70 -2.41 11.49
C MET A 1 -20.59 -1.39 11.54
N GLY A 2 -19.33 -1.84 11.51
CA GLY A 2 -18.17 -0.98 11.75
C GLY A 2 -17.20 -1.12 10.58
N PHE A 3 -17.44 -0.34 9.54
CA PHE A 3 -16.48 -0.11 8.48
C PHE A 3 -15.68 1.13 8.86
N ALA A 4 -14.37 1.07 8.74
CA ALA A 4 -13.50 2.23 8.87
C ALA A 4 -13.03 2.60 7.47
N ASP A 5 -13.07 3.89 7.12
CA ASP A 5 -12.44 4.34 5.90
C ASP A 5 -10.93 4.13 6.01
N PHE A 6 -10.32 3.61 4.95
CA PHE A 6 -8.88 3.47 4.84
C PHE A 6 -8.36 4.24 3.64
N ARG A 7 -7.11 4.65 3.74
CA ARG A 7 -6.31 5.22 2.68
C ARG A 7 -4.99 4.48 2.60
N ALA A 8 -4.72 3.87 1.46
CA ALA A 8 -3.50 3.16 1.14
C ALA A 8 -2.68 3.99 0.15
N ALA A 9 -1.49 4.41 0.59
CA ALA A 9 -0.59 5.22 -0.21
C ALA A 9 0.84 4.70 -0.12
N LEU A 10 1.59 4.92 -1.18
CA LEU A 10 3.04 4.69 -1.17
C LEU A 10 3.72 5.96 -0.68
N SER A 11 4.73 5.80 0.17
CA SER A 11 5.53 6.93 0.66
C SER A 11 6.17 7.67 -0.53
N SER A 12 6.32 8.99 -0.42
CA SER A 12 6.92 9.83 -1.48
C SER A 12 8.36 9.47 -1.85
N ASP A 13 9.04 8.70 -0.99
CA ASP A 13 10.36 8.13 -1.22
C ASP A 13 10.33 6.89 -2.13
N THR A 14 9.14 6.29 -2.30
CA THR A 14 8.94 5.09 -3.12
C THR A 14 8.95 5.48 -4.60
N SER A 15 9.73 4.75 -5.40
CA SER A 15 9.75 4.92 -6.86
C SER A 15 8.35 4.83 -7.47
N LEU A 16 8.09 5.63 -8.50
CA LEU A 16 6.84 5.61 -9.31
C LEU A 16 6.59 4.27 -10.04
N GLU A 17 7.51 3.33 -9.91
CA GLU A 17 7.44 1.95 -10.38
C GLU A 17 6.42 1.12 -9.59
N TRP A 18 6.02 1.60 -8.42
CA TRP A 18 5.04 0.93 -7.57
C TRP A 18 3.67 1.58 -7.69
N THR A 19 2.63 0.75 -7.81
CA THR A 19 1.24 1.19 -7.78
C THR A 19 0.44 0.30 -6.84
N ILE A 20 -0.48 0.88 -6.08
CA ILE A 20 -1.38 0.16 -5.18
C ILE A 20 -2.84 0.33 -5.62
N GLU A 21 -3.60 -0.77 -5.61
CA GLU A 21 -5.04 -0.76 -5.79
C GLU A 21 -5.71 -1.71 -4.77
N PRO A 22 -6.76 -1.30 -4.06
CA PRO A 22 -7.33 0.06 -3.98
C PRO A 22 -6.49 1.02 -3.13
N GLU A 23 -6.45 2.30 -3.52
CA GLU A 23 -5.79 3.39 -2.76
C GLU A 23 -6.67 3.98 -1.65
N GLU A 24 -7.98 3.80 -1.75
CA GLU A 24 -8.95 4.22 -0.75
C GLU A 24 -10.16 3.29 -0.77
N GLY A 25 -10.84 3.19 0.37
CA GLY A 25 -12.02 2.35 0.51
C GLY A 25 -12.43 2.20 1.95
N ALA A 26 -13.23 1.17 2.23
CA ALA A 26 -13.71 0.87 3.57
C ALA A 26 -13.23 -0.53 3.99
N ILE A 27 -12.60 -0.63 5.17
CA ILE A 27 -12.15 -1.89 5.76
C ILE A 27 -13.12 -2.32 6.86
N SER A 28 -13.56 -3.56 6.80
CA SER A 28 -14.40 -4.19 7.83
C SER A 28 -13.52 -4.93 8.81
N LYS A 29 -13.76 -4.81 10.12
CA LYS A 29 -13.06 -5.63 11.13
C LYS A 29 -13.36 -7.13 11.01
N SER A 30 -14.40 -7.48 10.26
CA SER A 30 -14.87 -8.86 10.10
C SER A 30 -14.48 -9.50 8.77
N GLU A 31 -13.92 -8.74 7.83
CA GLU A 31 -13.56 -9.23 6.49
C GLU A 31 -12.11 -8.88 6.18
N GLU A 32 -11.44 -9.78 5.48
CA GLU A 32 -10.09 -9.55 4.97
C GLU A 32 -10.16 -8.55 3.81
N THR A 33 -9.34 -7.50 3.86
CA THR A 33 -9.20 -6.54 2.76
C THR A 33 -7.90 -6.83 2.03
N GLU A 34 -8.01 -7.10 0.74
CA GLU A 34 -6.86 -7.38 -0.12
C GLU A 34 -6.35 -6.10 -0.78
N PHE A 35 -5.04 -5.90 -0.72
CA PHE A 35 -4.35 -4.79 -1.36
C PHE A 35 -3.43 -5.35 -2.44
N ILE A 36 -3.63 -4.92 -3.68
CA ILE A 36 -2.83 -5.35 -4.82
C ILE A 36 -1.73 -4.32 -5.04
N LEU A 37 -0.49 -4.74 -4.75
CA LEU A 37 0.69 -3.96 -5.04
C LEU A 37 1.34 -4.45 -6.32
N ARG A 38 1.46 -3.57 -7.32
CA ARG A 38 2.13 -3.87 -8.59
C ARG A 38 3.45 -3.14 -8.66
N PHE A 39 4.49 -3.88 -9.03
CA PHE A 39 5.84 -3.37 -9.25
C PHE A 39 6.18 -3.47 -10.74
N LYS A 40 6.47 -2.33 -11.36
CA LYS A 40 6.87 -2.19 -12.77
C LYS A 40 8.21 -1.46 -12.83
N PRO A 41 9.34 -2.19 -12.67
CA PRO A 41 10.65 -1.59 -12.74
C PRO A 41 10.94 -1.04 -14.13
N SER A 42 11.40 0.21 -14.19
CA SER A 42 11.90 0.86 -15.41
C SER A 42 13.41 0.70 -15.55
N THR A 43 14.12 0.50 -14.43
CA THR A 43 15.57 0.28 -14.39
C THR A 43 15.93 -0.95 -13.57
N PRO A 44 16.94 -1.73 -13.99
CA PRO A 44 17.43 -2.85 -13.19
C PRO A 44 18.06 -2.36 -11.88
N GLY A 45 17.76 -3.06 -10.79
CA GLY A 45 18.21 -2.70 -9.44
C GLY A 45 17.22 -3.09 -8.37
N VAL A 46 17.57 -2.73 -7.12
CA VAL A 46 16.71 -2.86 -5.95
C VAL A 46 15.90 -1.57 -5.81
N SER A 47 14.58 -1.70 -5.82
CA SER A 47 13.63 -0.62 -5.59
C SER A 47 12.99 -0.83 -4.23
N GLU A 48 13.21 0.10 -3.31
CA GLU A 48 12.66 0.06 -1.96
C GLU A 48 11.54 1.09 -1.82
N GLY A 49 10.54 0.75 -1.02
CA GLY A 49 9.39 1.62 -0.78
C GLY A 49 8.72 1.32 0.54
N TYR A 50 7.74 2.17 0.86
CA TYR A 50 6.91 1.98 2.04
C TYR A 50 5.44 2.10 1.64
N LEU A 51 4.71 1.00 1.83
CA LEU A 51 3.25 1.00 1.79
C LEU A 51 2.72 1.46 3.13
N ILE A 52 1.90 2.50 3.10
CA ILE A 52 1.24 3.07 4.27
C ILE A 52 -0.27 2.87 4.11
N VAL A 53 -0.90 2.18 5.05
CA VAL A 53 -2.36 2.11 5.16
C VAL A 53 -2.77 2.84 6.43
N GLU A 54 -3.59 3.86 6.25
CA GLU A 54 -4.11 4.73 7.30
C GLU A 54 -5.62 4.56 7.39
N THR A 55 -6.13 4.35 8.59
CA THR A 55 -7.56 4.35 8.92
C THR A 55 -7.79 5.36 10.04
N GLU A 56 -9.04 5.63 10.37
CA GLU A 56 -9.38 6.49 11.51
C GLU A 56 -8.84 5.97 12.85
N ASP A 57 -8.76 4.64 13.01
CA ASP A 57 -8.33 3.98 14.25
C ASP A 57 -6.82 3.68 14.30
N TRP A 58 -6.19 3.41 13.15
CA TRP A 58 -4.81 2.92 13.11
C TRP A 58 -4.08 3.24 11.81
N LYS A 59 -2.75 3.30 11.91
CA LYS A 59 -1.82 3.43 10.79
C LYS A 59 -0.85 2.25 10.79
N LYS A 60 -0.64 1.62 9.64
CA LYS A 60 0.33 0.55 9.47
C LYS A 60 1.19 0.82 8.26
N THR A 61 2.45 0.45 8.39
CA THR A 61 3.46 0.70 7.39
C THR A 61 4.21 -0.60 7.11
N TRP A 62 4.29 -0.97 5.84
CA TRP A 62 5.02 -2.12 5.35
C TRP A 62 6.15 -1.64 4.47
N LYS A 63 7.36 -2.15 4.70
CA LYS A 63 8.47 -1.97 3.79
C LYS A 63 8.29 -2.94 2.62
N VAL A 64 8.34 -2.41 1.40
CA VAL A 64 8.25 -3.19 0.16
C VAL A 64 9.59 -3.12 -0.55
N ILE A 65 10.08 -4.26 -1.02
CA ILE A 65 11.38 -4.39 -1.68
C ILE A 65 11.16 -5.19 -2.95
N GLY A 66 11.40 -4.55 -4.08
CA GLY A 66 11.36 -5.13 -5.41
C GLY A 66 12.77 -5.26 -5.92
N ASN A 67 13.07 -6.39 -6.55
CA ASN A 67 14.36 -6.63 -7.19
C ASN A 67 14.10 -7.18 -8.59
N THR A 68 14.87 -6.68 -9.55
CA THR A 68 14.71 -7.00 -10.99
C THR A 68 15.97 -7.65 -11.53
#